data_AF-A0A2W6Y9Y4-F1
#
_entry.id   AF-A0A2W6Y9Y4-F1
#
_cell.length_a   1.000
_cell.length_b   1.000
_cell.length_c   1.000
_cell.angle_alpha   90.00
_cell.angle_beta   90.00
_cell.angle_gamma   90.00
#
_symmetry.space_group_name_H-M   'P 1'
#
loop_
_entity.id
_entity.type
_entity.pdbx_description
1 polymer ?
#
loop_
_entity_poly.entity_id
_entity_poly.type
_entity_poly.pdbx_seq_one_letter_code
_entity_poly.pdbx_strand_id
1 'polypeptide(L)'
;MTYPSPDEDQADLFSEIADLSLVRFLLADLHDDLQGKVKRFRFLTDLGAMLGPRGTMIYGGHVAYNAWAEARSSFVHGNYVATVLLCQSLAENLLAAFLHGDFTDKLPDKVKFDETLRRCQARGLLDDQDVTDLKQLVGLRNPITHFRHVDDIHNLDRRSIATGQPAGELLGRDAWFAIGLAVRILAKPPFRLDR
;
A
#
# COMPACT_ATOMS: atom_id res chain seq x y z
N MET A 1 32.04 -25.80 22.97
CA MET A 1 31.21 -24.71 22.42
C MET A 1 31.39 -24.77 20.91
N THR A 2 30.56 -25.57 20.27
CA THR A 2 30.64 -25.88 18.83
C THR A 2 29.58 -25.03 18.15
N TYR A 3 29.97 -24.19 17.20
CA TYR A 3 29.02 -23.45 16.39
C TYR A 3 28.26 -24.44 15.48
N PRO A 4 26.92 -24.39 15.42
CA PRO A 4 26.17 -25.22 14.48
C PRO A 4 26.54 -24.81 13.05
N SER A 5 26.63 -25.80 12.17
CA SER A 5 27.02 -25.57 10.78
C SER A 5 25.83 -25.02 9.98
N PRO A 6 26.04 -24.16 8.97
CA PRO A 6 24.95 -23.60 8.15
C PRO A 6 24.10 -24.66 7.43
N ASP A 7 24.58 -25.90 7.32
CA ASP A 7 23.84 -27.03 6.75
C ASP A 7 22.79 -27.61 7.75
N GLU A 8 22.98 -27.44 9.07
CA GLU A 8 22.02 -27.87 10.09
C GLU A 8 20.79 -26.93 10.15
N ASP A 9 21.01 -25.61 9.97
CA ASP A 9 19.93 -24.62 9.87
C ASP A 9 19.05 -24.85 8.63
N GLN A 10 19.64 -25.38 7.55
CA GLN A 10 18.93 -25.67 6.31
C GLN A 10 18.16 -26.99 6.37
N ALA A 11 18.63 -27.98 7.15
CA ALA A 11 17.95 -29.25 7.36
C ALA A 11 16.72 -29.13 8.29
N ASP A 12 16.75 -28.21 9.27
CA ASP A 12 15.61 -27.95 10.17
C ASP A 12 14.44 -27.25 9.43
N LEU A 13 14.74 -26.59 8.31
CA LEU A 13 13.74 -25.96 7.45
C LEU A 13 12.78 -26.95 6.76
N PHE A 14 13.16 -28.24 6.68
CA PHE A 14 12.44 -29.31 5.96
C PHE A 14 12.01 -30.48 6.86
N SER A 15 12.16 -30.37 8.19
CA SER A 15 11.66 -31.39 9.13
C SER A 15 10.13 -31.33 9.26
N GLU A 16 9.47 -32.43 9.64
CA GLU A 16 8.02 -32.42 9.93
C GLU A 16 7.76 -31.50 11.14
N ILE A 17 7.43 -30.23 10.87
CA ILE A 17 7.18 -29.25 11.92
C ILE A 17 5.91 -29.67 12.66
N ALA A 18 6.07 -30.17 13.89
CA ALA A 18 4.94 -30.47 14.76
C ALA A 18 4.07 -29.22 14.96
N ASP A 19 2.74 -29.37 14.96
CA ASP A 19 1.78 -28.26 15.07
C ASP A 19 2.09 -27.29 16.21
N LEU A 20 2.63 -27.79 17.33
CA LEU A 20 3.03 -26.96 18.46
C LEU A 20 4.17 -25.98 18.13
N SER A 21 5.12 -26.40 17.28
CA SER A 21 6.19 -25.53 16.79
C SER A 21 5.64 -24.46 15.85
N LEU A 22 4.71 -24.81 14.96
CA LEU A 22 4.00 -23.82 14.11
C LEU A 22 3.25 -22.78 14.95
N VAL A 23 2.53 -23.22 15.99
CA VAL A 23 1.84 -22.32 16.91
C VAL A 23 2.82 -21.38 17.62
N ARG A 24 3.98 -21.88 18.06
CA ARG A 24 5.02 -21.03 18.66
C ARG A 24 5.54 -19.98 17.69
N PHE A 25 5.77 -20.33 16.43
CA PHE A 25 6.18 -19.37 15.41
C PHE A 25 5.13 -18.28 15.19
N LEU A 26 3.85 -18.64 15.09
CA LEU A 26 2.76 -17.66 14.93
C LEU A 26 2.61 -16.74 16.15
N LEU A 27 2.78 -17.27 17.36
CA LEU A 27 2.74 -16.47 18.58
C LEU A 27 3.94 -15.51 18.68
N ALA A 28 5.13 -15.93 18.27
CA ALA A 28 6.31 -15.09 18.22
C ALA A 28 6.14 -13.95 17.19
N ASP A 29 5.69 -14.27 15.97
CA ASP A 29 5.38 -13.27 14.93
C ASP A 29 4.34 -12.24 15.40
N LEU A 30 3.31 -12.70 16.11
CA LEU A 30 2.32 -11.81 16.70
C LEU A 30 2.93 -10.92 17.78
N HIS A 31 3.71 -11.49 18.69
CA HIS A 31 4.29 -10.82 19.86
C HIS A 31 5.32 -9.75 19.46
N ASP A 32 6.25 -10.09 18.56
CA ASP A 32 7.45 -9.29 18.31
C ASP A 32 7.16 -7.93 17.68
N ASP A 33 6.08 -7.83 16.88
CA ASP A 33 5.63 -6.58 16.25
C ASP A 33 4.26 -6.10 16.79
N LEU A 34 3.79 -6.61 17.93
CA LEU A 34 2.47 -6.25 18.47
C LEU A 34 2.32 -4.73 18.66
N GLN A 35 3.36 -4.07 19.18
CA GLN A 35 3.36 -2.62 19.37
C GLN A 35 3.29 -1.87 18.02
N GLY A 36 4.00 -2.36 17.00
CA GLY A 36 3.95 -1.80 15.66
C GLY A 36 2.58 -1.97 15.02
N LYS A 37 1.98 -3.16 15.14
CA LYS A 37 0.61 -3.46 14.68
C LYS A 37 -0.40 -2.53 15.33
N VAL A 38 -0.34 -2.33 16.66
CA VAL A 38 -1.22 -1.41 17.38
C VAL A 38 -1.06 0.03 16.89
N LYS A 39 0.18 0.51 16.69
CA LYS A 39 0.44 1.86 16.17
C LYS A 39 -0.17 2.06 14.78
N ARG A 40 0.04 1.11 13.86
CA ARG A 40 -0.49 1.16 12.49
C ARG A 40 -2.02 1.04 12.47
N PHE A 41 -2.59 0.21 13.34
CA PHE A 41 -4.04 0.06 13.46
C PHE A 41 -4.71 1.32 14.02
N ARG A 42 -4.11 1.97 15.03
CA ARG A 42 -4.58 3.27 15.55
C ARG A 42 -4.59 4.32 14.46
N PHE A 43 -3.50 4.44 13.71
CA PHE A 43 -3.45 5.38 12.58
C PHE A 43 -4.56 5.16 11.56
N LEU A 44 -4.85 3.90 11.17
CA LEU A 44 -5.97 3.61 10.27
C LEU A 44 -7.33 3.99 10.88
N THR A 45 -7.49 3.79 12.18
CA THR A 45 -8.72 4.19 12.89
C THR A 45 -8.89 5.70 12.89
N ASP A 46 -7.80 6.43 13.18
CA ASP A 46 -7.78 7.89 13.19
C ASP A 46 -8.09 8.47 11.80
N LEU A 47 -7.49 7.90 10.75
CA LEU A 47 -7.80 8.28 9.37
C LEU A 47 -9.21 7.87 8.94
N GLY A 48 -9.75 6.78 9.49
CA GLY A 48 -11.10 6.30 9.23
C GLY A 48 -12.17 7.34 9.56
N ALA A 49 -11.91 8.23 10.52
CA ALA A 49 -12.80 9.36 10.82
C ALA A 49 -13.02 10.29 9.62
N MET A 50 -12.08 10.35 8.66
CA MET A 50 -12.21 11.16 7.44
C MET A 50 -13.19 10.58 6.41
N LEU A 51 -13.52 9.28 6.50
CA LEU A 51 -14.38 8.59 5.52
C LEU A 51 -15.87 8.92 5.71
N GLY A 52 -16.21 9.70 6.73
CA GLY A 52 -17.59 10.08 7.06
C GLY A 52 -18.33 8.99 7.84
N PRO A 53 -19.42 9.36 8.54
CA PRO A 53 -20.13 8.46 9.46
C PRO A 53 -20.85 7.30 8.76
N ARG A 54 -21.18 7.47 7.47
CA ARG A 54 -21.83 6.45 6.63
C ARG A 54 -20.85 5.66 5.75
N GLY A 55 -19.56 5.97 5.84
CA GLY A 55 -18.51 5.36 5.04
C GLY A 55 -18.39 5.90 3.62
N THR A 56 -17.62 5.19 2.81
CA THR A 56 -17.24 5.57 1.44
C THR A 56 -17.64 4.49 0.44
N MET A 57 -18.02 4.92 -0.77
CA MET A 57 -18.29 4.09 -1.92
C MET A 57 -17.00 3.82 -2.68
N ILE A 58 -16.67 2.55 -2.88
CA ILE A 58 -15.49 2.13 -3.64
C ILE A 58 -15.93 1.77 -5.06
N TYR A 59 -15.63 2.64 -6.01
CA TYR A 59 -15.73 2.35 -7.44
C TYR A 59 -14.61 1.40 -7.89
N GLY A 60 -14.81 0.68 -8.99
CA GLY A 60 -13.80 -0.25 -9.54
C GLY A 60 -14.02 -1.73 -9.18
N GLY A 61 -15.15 -2.05 -8.56
CA GLY A 61 -15.60 -3.42 -8.31
C GLY A 61 -14.66 -4.20 -7.38
N HIS A 62 -14.57 -5.52 -7.60
CA HIS A 62 -13.80 -6.42 -6.74
C HIS A 62 -12.32 -6.06 -6.65
N VAL A 63 -11.72 -5.55 -7.72
CA VAL A 63 -10.28 -5.20 -7.71
C VAL A 63 -10.00 -4.07 -6.74
N ALA A 64 -10.75 -2.96 -6.84
CA ALA A 64 -10.57 -1.83 -5.93
C ALA A 64 -10.96 -2.18 -4.49
N TYR A 65 -12.04 -2.93 -4.30
CA TYR A 65 -12.49 -3.36 -2.98
C TYR A 65 -11.46 -4.26 -2.27
N ASN A 66 -10.98 -5.31 -2.95
CA ASN A 66 -9.98 -6.21 -2.38
C ASN A 66 -8.65 -5.50 -2.18
N ALA A 67 -8.23 -4.64 -3.12
CA ALA A 67 -7.04 -3.82 -2.94
C ALA A 67 -7.11 -2.95 -1.67
N TRP A 68 -8.26 -2.34 -1.37
CA TRP A 68 -8.46 -1.60 -0.13
C TRP A 68 -8.41 -2.50 1.12
N ALA A 69 -9.14 -3.62 1.10
CA ALA A 69 -9.20 -4.53 2.24
C ALA A 69 -7.82 -5.13 2.56
N GLU A 70 -7.10 -5.57 1.54
CA GLU A 70 -5.77 -6.15 1.64
C GLU A 70 -4.71 -5.08 1.97
N ALA A 71 -4.83 -3.85 1.46
CA ALA A 71 -3.89 -2.77 1.78
C ALA A 71 -3.91 -2.45 3.27
N ARG A 72 -5.11 -2.37 3.86
CA ARG A 72 -5.29 -2.16 5.30
C ARG A 72 -4.68 -3.29 6.12
N SER A 73 -5.00 -4.54 5.77
CA SER A 73 -4.46 -5.70 6.47
C SER A 73 -2.93 -5.72 6.36
N SER A 74 -2.40 -5.58 5.14
CA SER A 74 -0.96 -5.53 4.87
C SER A 74 -0.26 -4.43 5.66
N PHE A 75 -0.84 -3.23 5.72
CA PHE A 75 -0.28 -2.12 6.47
C PHE A 75 -0.22 -2.44 7.96
N VAL A 76 -1.31 -2.95 8.54
CA VAL A 76 -1.33 -3.34 9.96
C VAL A 76 -0.25 -4.38 10.25
N HIS A 77 -0.04 -5.35 9.37
CA HIS A 77 0.95 -6.42 9.55
C HIS A 77 2.39 -6.05 9.15
N GLY A 78 2.65 -4.81 8.72
CA GLY A 78 4.01 -4.39 8.35
C GLY A 78 4.46 -4.85 6.96
N ASN A 79 3.54 -5.34 6.13
CA ASN A 79 3.80 -5.78 4.76
C ASN A 79 3.87 -4.57 3.81
N TYR A 80 4.86 -3.70 4.02
CA TYR A 80 4.94 -2.36 3.42
C TYR A 80 4.99 -2.35 1.90
N VAL A 81 5.70 -3.31 1.29
CA VAL A 81 5.72 -3.50 -0.16
C VAL A 81 4.31 -3.74 -0.68
N ALA A 82 3.58 -4.70 -0.09
CA ALA A 82 2.21 -5.01 -0.49
C ALA A 82 1.30 -3.78 -0.29
N THR A 83 1.44 -3.05 0.82
CA THR A 83 0.67 -1.82 1.06
C THR A 83 0.84 -0.81 -0.08
N VAL A 84 2.07 -0.52 -0.51
CA VAL A 84 2.34 0.45 -1.59
C VAL A 84 1.69 -0.02 -2.91
N LEU A 85 1.85 -1.30 -3.26
CA LEU A 85 1.29 -1.86 -4.49
C LEU A 85 -0.24 -1.87 -4.50
N LEU A 86 -0.85 -2.26 -3.39
CA LEU A 86 -2.31 -2.33 -3.25
C LEU A 86 -2.92 -0.92 -3.22
N CYS A 87 -2.28 0.06 -2.59
CA CYS A 87 -2.73 1.45 -2.63
C CYS A 87 -2.69 2.03 -4.05
N GLN A 88 -1.65 1.71 -4.83
CA GLN A 88 -1.57 2.10 -6.24
C GLN A 88 -2.69 1.44 -7.06
N SER A 89 -2.91 0.13 -6.88
CA SER A 89 -3.97 -0.61 -7.55
C SER A 89 -5.37 -0.03 -7.23
N LEU A 90 -5.62 0.26 -5.95
CA LEU A 90 -6.85 0.93 -5.51
C LEU A 90 -7.02 2.28 -6.21
N ALA A 91 -6.01 3.15 -6.17
CA ALA A 91 -6.11 4.49 -6.76
C ALA A 91 -6.38 4.45 -8.27
N GLU A 92 -5.69 3.58 -9.00
CA GLU A 92 -5.89 3.38 -10.44
C GLU A 92 -7.32 2.93 -10.77
N ASN A 93 -7.79 1.86 -10.11
CA ASN A 93 -9.10 1.28 -10.40
C ASN A 93 -10.25 2.18 -9.93
N LEU A 94 -10.11 2.81 -8.76
CA LEU A 94 -11.11 3.72 -8.21
C LEU A 94 -11.33 4.92 -9.13
N LEU A 95 -10.24 5.62 -9.50
CA LEU A 95 -10.33 6.84 -10.31
C LEU A 95 -10.78 6.54 -11.74
N ALA A 96 -10.27 5.46 -12.36
CA ALA A 96 -10.71 5.06 -13.70
C ALA A 96 -12.20 4.68 -13.72
N ALA A 97 -12.66 3.92 -12.74
CA ALA A 97 -14.07 3.52 -12.64
C ALA A 97 -14.99 4.70 -12.32
N PHE A 98 -14.54 5.66 -11.51
CA PHE A 98 -15.29 6.89 -11.26
C PHE A 98 -15.51 7.68 -12.56
N LEU A 99 -14.46 7.86 -13.37
CA LEU A 99 -14.58 8.52 -14.67
C LEU A 99 -15.52 7.77 -15.62
N HIS A 100 -15.52 6.43 -15.57
CA HIS A 100 -16.38 5.59 -16.41
C HIS A 100 -17.85 5.64 -15.98
N GLY A 101 -18.11 5.64 -14.68
CA GLY A 101 -19.46 5.71 -14.10
C GLY A 101 -20.16 7.06 -14.27
N ASP A 102 -19.42 8.12 -14.61
CA ASP A 102 -19.97 9.47 -14.83
C ASP A 102 -20.60 9.65 -16.24
N PHE A 103 -20.69 8.58 -17.05
CA PHE A 103 -21.36 8.44 -18.37
C PHE A 103 -21.08 9.52 -19.45
N THR A 104 -20.19 10.47 -19.17
CA THR A 104 -19.89 11.63 -20.02
C THR A 104 -18.64 11.43 -20.87
N ASP A 105 -17.70 10.59 -20.44
CA ASP A 105 -16.48 10.29 -21.19
C ASP A 105 -16.49 8.87 -21.74
N LYS A 106 -16.32 8.72 -23.06
CA LYS A 106 -15.84 7.44 -23.62
C LYS A 106 -14.38 7.25 -23.22
N LEU A 107 -14.14 6.55 -22.13
CA LEU A 107 -12.79 6.09 -21.80
C LEU A 107 -12.41 4.95 -22.76
N PRO A 108 -11.17 4.92 -23.28
CA PRO A 108 -10.66 3.75 -23.98
C PRO A 108 -10.60 2.54 -23.04
N ASP A 109 -10.62 1.33 -23.61
CA ASP A 109 -10.58 0.05 -22.86
C ASP A 109 -9.37 -0.06 -21.91
N LYS A 110 -8.30 0.70 -22.21
CA LYS A 110 -7.13 0.83 -21.35
C LYS A 110 -6.69 2.29 -21.28
N VAL A 111 -6.80 2.89 -20.09
CA VAL A 111 -6.36 4.26 -19.82
C VAL A 111 -5.05 4.22 -19.05
N LYS A 112 -4.07 5.03 -19.47
CA LYS A 112 -2.83 5.21 -18.68
C LYS A 112 -3.13 6.01 -17.43
N PHE A 113 -2.49 5.68 -16.32
CA PHE A 113 -2.77 6.36 -15.05
C PHE A 113 -2.56 7.88 -15.11
N ASP A 114 -1.51 8.37 -15.78
CA ASP A 114 -1.31 9.82 -15.98
C ASP A 114 -2.49 10.51 -16.68
N GLU A 115 -3.13 9.83 -17.64
CA GLU A 115 -4.30 10.34 -18.34
C GLU A 115 -5.54 10.31 -17.42
N THR A 116 -5.69 9.29 -16.58
CA THR A 116 -6.72 9.25 -15.52
C THR A 116 -6.55 10.43 -14.57
N LEU A 117 -5.33 10.70 -14.07
CA LEU A 117 -5.06 11.83 -13.18
C LEU A 117 -5.41 13.17 -13.82
N ARG A 118 -5.00 13.38 -15.08
CA ARG A 118 -5.30 14.60 -15.83
C ARG A 118 -6.81 14.84 -15.96
N ARG A 119 -7.58 13.79 -16.26
CA ARG A 119 -9.05 13.89 -16.39
C ARG A 119 -9.73 14.15 -15.05
N CYS A 120 -9.31 13.46 -13.98
CA CYS A 120 -9.83 13.70 -12.65
C CYS A 120 -9.55 15.12 -12.15
N GLN A 121 -8.34 15.66 -12.43
CA GLN A 121 -7.99 17.05 -12.13
C GLN A 121 -8.83 18.04 -12.93
N ALA A 122 -9.01 17.81 -14.23
CA ALA A 122 -9.85 18.66 -15.09
C ALA A 122 -11.32 18.72 -14.64
N ARG A 123 -11.80 17.69 -13.92
CA ARG A 123 -13.15 17.63 -13.33
C ARG A 123 -13.21 18.16 -11.88
N GLY A 124 -12.10 18.65 -11.34
CA GLY A 124 -12.02 19.15 -9.97
C GLY A 124 -12.11 18.06 -8.89
N LEU A 125 -11.99 16.78 -9.26
CA LEU A 125 -11.94 15.68 -8.28
C LEU A 125 -10.62 15.69 -7.50
N LEU A 126 -9.52 15.99 -8.21
CA LEU A 126 -8.17 16.06 -7.67
C LEU A 126 -7.66 17.49 -7.75
N ASP A 127 -6.99 17.93 -6.70
CA ASP A 127 -6.20 19.15 -6.72
C ASP A 127 -4.75 18.87 -7.13
N ASP A 128 -3.93 19.92 -7.27
CA ASP A 128 -2.53 19.80 -7.69
C ASP A 128 -1.69 18.97 -6.70
N GLN A 129 -2.03 19.02 -5.41
CA GLN A 129 -1.34 18.25 -4.37
C GLN A 129 -1.68 16.76 -4.50
N ASP A 130 -2.94 16.41 -4.74
CA ASP A 130 -3.35 15.02 -4.97
C ASP A 130 -2.65 14.44 -6.20
N VAL A 131 -2.58 15.19 -7.30
CA VAL A 131 -1.88 14.74 -8.51
C VAL A 131 -0.39 14.54 -8.24
N THR A 132 0.23 15.45 -7.50
CA THR A 132 1.64 15.36 -7.11
C THR A 132 1.88 14.12 -6.25
N ASP A 133 1.05 13.89 -5.24
CA ASP A 133 1.18 12.76 -4.32
C ASP A 133 0.89 11.42 -5.01
N LEU A 134 -0.08 11.37 -5.93
CA LEU A 134 -0.36 10.16 -6.72
C LEU A 134 0.77 9.84 -7.70
N LYS A 135 1.44 10.85 -8.27
CA LYS A 135 2.66 10.64 -9.06
C LYS A 135 3.83 10.21 -8.20
N GLN A 136 3.95 10.73 -6.98
CA GLN A 136 4.91 10.24 -6.01
C GLN A 136 4.66 8.76 -5.70
N LEU A 137 3.41 8.35 -5.50
CA LEU A 137 3.06 6.94 -5.27
C LEU A 137 3.50 6.02 -6.43
N VAL A 138 3.31 6.45 -7.68
CA VAL A 138 3.85 5.76 -8.87
C VAL A 138 5.38 5.67 -8.79
N GLY A 139 6.04 6.77 -8.43
CA GLY A 139 7.49 6.83 -8.24
C GLY A 139 8.00 5.87 -7.17
N LEU A 140 7.24 5.63 -6.10
CA LEU A 140 7.56 4.66 -5.04
C LEU A 140 7.31 3.21 -5.49
N ARG A 141 6.22 2.97 -6.22
CA ARG A 141 5.86 1.64 -6.73
C ARG A 141 6.82 1.15 -7.82
N ASN A 142 7.37 2.05 -8.63
CA ASN A 142 8.20 1.70 -9.78
C ASN A 142 9.47 0.91 -9.41
N PRO A 143 10.29 1.34 -8.44
CA PRO A 143 11.46 0.58 -7.99
C PRO A 143 11.13 -0.74 -7.29
N ILE A 144 9.90 -0.90 -6.79
CA ILE A 144 9.43 -2.15 -6.15
C ILE A 144 9.06 -3.21 -7.20
N THR A 145 8.49 -2.78 -8.33
CA THR A 145 7.92 -3.68 -9.35
C THR A 145 8.81 -3.87 -10.57
N HIS A 146 9.73 -2.95 -10.79
CA HIS A 146 10.64 -2.97 -11.93
C HIS A 146 12.07 -2.89 -11.42
N PHE A 147 12.94 -3.75 -11.98
CA PHE A 147 14.36 -3.74 -11.68
C PHE A 147 14.95 -2.34 -11.89
N ARG A 148 15.74 -1.89 -10.92
CA ARG A 148 16.51 -0.64 -10.97
C ARG A 148 17.95 -0.93 -10.62
N HIS A 149 18.88 -0.42 -11.43
CA HIS A 149 20.30 -0.49 -11.13
C HIS A 149 20.59 0.23 -9.80
N VAL A 150 21.65 -0.19 -9.10
CA VAL A 150 22.03 0.40 -7.80
C VAL A 150 22.43 1.88 -7.89
N ASP A 151 22.74 2.37 -9.09
CA ASP A 151 23.06 3.79 -9.32
C ASP A 151 21.80 4.66 -9.54
N ASP A 152 20.63 4.04 -9.73
CA ASP A 152 19.37 4.78 -9.84
C ASP A 152 19.01 5.40 -8.47
N ILE A 153 18.77 6.71 -8.45
CA ILE A 153 18.42 7.45 -7.22
C ILE A 153 17.13 6.96 -6.55
N HIS A 154 16.27 6.25 -7.29
CA HIS A 154 15.03 5.69 -6.79
C HIS A 154 15.17 4.23 -6.33
N ASN A 155 16.32 3.58 -6.60
CA ASN A 155 16.60 2.24 -6.07
C ASN A 155 16.57 2.27 -4.52
N LEU A 156 15.99 1.24 -3.91
CA LEU A 156 15.78 1.19 -2.46
C LEU A 156 17.10 1.19 -1.67
N ASP A 157 18.07 0.40 -2.10
CA ASP A 157 19.39 0.32 -1.46
C ASP A 157 20.15 1.63 -1.64
N ARG A 158 20.05 2.25 -2.83
CA ARG A 158 20.64 3.56 -3.08
C ARG A 158 20.05 4.63 -2.16
N ARG A 159 18.72 4.63 -1.97
CA ARG A 159 18.03 5.53 -1.04
C ARG A 159 18.48 5.28 0.40
N SER A 160 18.56 4.02 0.82
CA SER A 160 19.04 3.59 2.14
C SER A 160 20.43 4.14 2.44
N ILE A 161 21.37 3.97 1.51
CA ILE A 161 22.73 4.50 1.61
C ILE A 161 22.74 6.03 1.66
N ALA A 162 21.95 6.69 0.81
CA ALA A 162 21.92 8.16 0.73
C ALA A 162 21.30 8.82 1.97
N THR A 163 20.29 8.21 2.59
CA THR A 163 19.62 8.76 3.77
C THR A 163 20.19 8.24 5.09
N GLY A 164 21.04 7.21 5.06
CA GLY A 164 21.53 6.53 6.26
C GLY A 164 20.44 5.81 7.04
N GLN A 165 19.30 5.49 6.40
CA GLN A 165 18.17 4.82 7.04
C GLN A 165 18.03 3.39 6.54
N PRO A 166 17.72 2.41 7.40
CA PRO A 166 17.46 1.04 6.96
C PRO A 166 16.37 0.97 5.89
N ALA A 167 16.56 0.11 4.89
CA ALA A 167 15.59 -0.08 3.80
C ALA A 167 14.17 -0.40 4.28
N GLY A 168 14.04 -1.17 5.37
CA GLY A 168 12.76 -1.48 6.00
C GLY A 168 12.05 -0.24 6.57
N GLU A 169 12.78 0.73 7.13
CA GLU A 169 12.21 1.99 7.62
C GLU A 169 11.76 2.88 6.47
N LEU A 170 12.52 2.92 5.37
CA LEU A 170 12.15 3.64 4.16
C LEU A 170 10.86 3.07 3.54
N LEU A 171 10.77 1.75 3.40
CA LEU A 171 9.56 1.07 2.96
C LEU A 171 8.38 1.35 3.90
N GLY A 172 8.63 1.33 5.21
CA GLY A 172 7.64 1.75 6.21
C GLY A 172 7.10 3.15 5.89
N ARG A 173 7.98 4.15 5.79
CA ARG A 173 7.60 5.54 5.47
C ARG A 173 6.80 5.64 4.17
N ASP A 174 7.21 4.92 3.14
CA ASP A 174 6.54 4.87 1.84
C ASP A 174 5.12 4.27 1.97
N ALA A 175 4.95 3.23 2.80
CA ALA A 175 3.64 2.64 3.09
C ALA A 175 2.73 3.54 3.94
N TRP A 176 3.27 4.25 4.94
CA TRP A 176 2.53 5.26 5.71
C TRP A 176 1.98 6.37 4.81
N PHE A 177 2.82 6.86 3.89
CA PHE A 177 2.40 7.81 2.86
C PHE A 177 1.31 7.22 1.95
N ALA A 178 1.53 6.02 1.40
CA ALA A 178 0.62 5.38 0.45
C ALA A 178 -0.78 5.16 1.04
N ILE A 179 -0.86 4.60 2.26
CA ILE A 179 -2.15 4.32 2.89
C ILE A 179 -2.87 5.61 3.30
N GLY A 180 -2.14 6.63 3.79
CA GLY A 180 -2.69 7.94 4.12
C GLY A 180 -3.28 8.64 2.89
N LEU A 181 -2.55 8.61 1.77
CA LEU A 181 -3.03 9.10 0.48
C LEU A 181 -4.29 8.35 0.03
N ALA A 182 -4.29 7.02 0.10
CA ALA A 182 -5.46 6.21 -0.27
C ALA A 182 -6.71 6.59 0.54
N VAL A 183 -6.59 6.77 1.87
CA VAL A 183 -7.73 7.21 2.69
C VAL A 183 -8.17 8.61 2.32
N ARG A 184 -7.24 9.54 2.05
CA ARG A 184 -7.57 10.90 1.63
C ARG A 184 -8.34 10.93 0.31
N ILE A 185 -7.94 10.12 -0.67
CA ILE A 185 -8.68 9.97 -1.93
C ILE A 185 -10.07 9.39 -1.68
N LEU A 186 -10.19 8.30 -0.92
CA LEU A 186 -11.48 7.69 -0.55
C LEU A 186 -12.39 8.63 0.27
N ALA A 187 -11.81 9.61 0.95
CA ALA A 187 -12.53 10.63 1.72
C ALA A 187 -13.04 11.80 0.86
N LYS A 188 -12.74 11.85 -0.44
CA LYS A 188 -13.23 12.94 -1.30
C LYS A 188 -14.77 12.90 -1.42
N PRO A 189 -15.44 14.07 -1.50
CA PRO A 189 -16.90 14.16 -1.48
C PRO A 189 -17.63 13.24 -2.48
N PRO A 190 -17.15 13.04 -3.72
CA PRO A 190 -17.83 12.17 -4.67
C PRO A 190 -17.91 10.69 -4.26
N PHE A 191 -17.07 10.26 -3.32
CA PHE A 191 -17.05 8.88 -2.82
C PHE A 191 -17.83 8.72 -1.51
N ARG A 192 -18.10 9.79 -0.77
CA ARG A 192 -18.74 9.65 0.54
C ARG A 192 -20.23 9.32 0.43
N LEU A 193 -20.73 8.53 1.39
CA LEU A 193 -22.13 8.10 1.47
C LEU A 193 -23.02 9.02 2.34
N ASP A 194 -22.46 10.11 2.85
CA ASP A 194 -23.14 11.14 3.65
C ASP A 194 -23.78 12.22 2.75
N ARG A 195 -24.65 11.78 1.83
CA ARG A 195 -25.69 12.64 1.24
C ARG A 195 -26.96 12.65 2.09
#